data_AF-A0A1L8HC65-F1
#
_entry.id   AF-A0A1L8HC65-F1
#
_cell.length_a   1.000
_cell.length_b   1.000
_cell.length_c   1.000
_cell.angle_alpha   90.00
_cell.angle_beta   90.00
_cell.angle_gamma   90.00
#
_symmetry.space_group_name_H-M   'P 1'
#
loop_
_entity.id
_entity.type
_entity.pdbx_description
1 polymer ?
#
loop_
_entity_poly.entity_id
_entity_poly.type
_entity_poly.pdbx_seq_one_letter_code
_entity_poly.pdbx_strand_id
1 'polypeptide(L)'
;MSFLQTMSLVVCLVLFISVVTAAVSVLRGETAILECEHKVPTRDSIIMITWKVRRLDNTHCYYSKAENKKFSNCSDRTEFNSTSLRIYNATVTDDGTYTCEIVTAEGTFINQISLQVLVEPSVTLLLNKLGVPECRAHGGNPAANMWWTAEAVGSISTNTAMQPDRSWTVTSTYTVTSNNVTQVTCLVSHPTFAQPQNHSISIPPNKGDKYLLLSMIPLAFLVILIIIGFLLFWTMSPRFRTCLSKEIKNTTVTQQDNNDQNKEDVEPYACYTQRINTIYNSVSEI
;
A
#
# COMPACT_ATOMS: atom_id res chain seq x y z
N MET A 1 60.64 -27.40 -2.54
CA MET A 1 59.52 -28.35 -2.76
C MET A 1 58.82 -28.81 -1.47
N SER A 2 59.20 -28.34 -0.28
CA SER A 2 58.64 -28.81 1.00
C SER A 2 57.61 -27.88 1.64
N PHE A 3 57.52 -26.60 1.24
CA PHE A 3 56.61 -25.61 1.84
C PHE A 3 55.22 -25.55 1.18
N LEU A 4 55.09 -25.89 -0.11
CA LEU A 4 53.78 -25.94 -0.78
C LEU A 4 52.95 -27.16 -0.34
N GLN A 5 53.62 -28.25 0.04
CA GLN A 5 52.97 -29.50 0.44
C GLN A 5 52.39 -29.42 1.86
N THR A 6 53.03 -28.65 2.75
CA THR A 6 52.51 -28.33 4.09
C THR A 6 51.34 -27.35 4.05
N MET A 7 51.32 -26.40 3.11
CA MET A 7 50.17 -25.50 2.91
C MET A 7 48.95 -26.23 2.36
N SER A 8 49.13 -27.25 1.51
CA SER A 8 48.03 -28.07 0.98
C SER A 8 47.35 -28.94 2.06
N LEU A 9 48.12 -29.39 3.05
CA LEU A 9 47.60 -30.15 4.22
C LEU A 9 46.85 -29.24 5.22
N VAL A 10 47.28 -27.99 5.41
CA VAL A 10 46.58 -27.02 6.27
C VAL A 10 45.29 -26.52 5.62
N VAL A 11 45.24 -26.42 4.29
CA VAL A 11 44.02 -26.04 3.53
C VAL A 11 43.00 -27.19 3.45
N CYS A 12 43.43 -28.45 3.63
CA CYS A 12 42.53 -29.61 3.68
C CYS A 12 41.93 -29.88 5.08
N LEU A 13 42.44 -29.19 6.12
CA LEU A 13 41.92 -29.21 7.50
C LEU A 13 40.97 -28.04 7.78
N VAL A 14 40.43 -27.39 6.75
CA VAL A 14 39.15 -26.69 6.88
C VAL A 14 38.10 -27.80 7.03
N LEU A 15 37.88 -28.23 8.27
CA LEU A 15 36.72 -29.02 8.65
C LEU A 15 35.51 -28.35 8.01
N PHE A 16 34.97 -28.94 6.95
CA PHE A 16 33.58 -28.72 6.59
C PHE A 16 32.79 -29.21 7.79
N ILE A 17 32.55 -28.32 8.75
CA ILE A 17 31.51 -28.52 9.75
C ILE A 17 30.24 -28.56 8.90
N SER A 18 29.82 -29.76 8.50
CA SER A 18 28.52 -29.99 7.90
C SER A 18 27.52 -29.73 9.02
N VAL A 19 27.16 -28.46 9.21
CA VAL A 19 26.06 -28.08 10.09
C VAL A 19 24.81 -28.69 9.46
N VAL A 20 24.31 -29.78 10.04
CA VAL A 20 23.01 -30.33 9.67
C VAL A 20 21.98 -29.28 10.07
N THR A 21 21.32 -28.71 9.07
CA THR A 21 20.27 -27.70 9.23
C THR A 21 18.92 -28.36 9.03
N ALA A 22 18.19 -28.57 10.13
CA ALA A 22 16.81 -29.04 10.08
C ALA A 22 15.86 -27.83 10.03
N ALA A 23 14.70 -28.00 9.37
CA ALA A 23 13.65 -26.98 9.33
C ALA A 23 12.36 -27.55 9.92
N VAL A 24 11.74 -26.79 10.84
CA VAL A 24 10.48 -27.15 11.50
C VAL A 24 9.50 -26.02 11.28
N SER A 25 8.30 -26.37 10.79
CA SER A 25 7.18 -25.44 10.66
C SER A 25 6.04 -25.87 11.57
N VAL A 26 5.42 -24.92 12.26
CA VAL A 26 4.34 -25.18 13.25
C VAL A 26 3.29 -24.10 13.14
N LEU A 27 2.00 -24.40 13.34
CA LEU A 27 0.98 -23.36 13.35
C LEU A 27 1.04 -22.54 14.65
N ARG A 28 0.71 -21.25 14.56
CA ARG A 28 0.56 -20.38 15.74
C ARG A 28 -0.41 -21.01 16.74
N GLY A 29 0.00 -21.04 18.01
CA GLY A 29 -0.77 -21.64 19.10
C GLY A 29 -0.51 -23.13 19.34
N GLU A 30 0.09 -23.84 18.37
CA GLU A 30 0.47 -25.24 18.54
C GLU A 30 1.79 -25.40 19.31
N THR A 31 2.17 -26.65 19.58
CA THR A 31 3.43 -26.98 20.26
C THR A 31 4.51 -27.29 19.25
N ALA A 32 5.58 -26.49 19.22
CA ALA A 32 6.75 -26.78 18.40
C ALA A 32 7.62 -27.83 19.10
N ILE A 33 8.11 -28.83 18.38
CA ILE A 33 9.05 -29.84 18.89
C ILE A 33 10.31 -29.79 18.04
N LEU A 34 11.42 -29.41 18.68
CA LEU A 34 12.74 -29.33 18.05
C LEU A 34 13.56 -30.54 18.51
N GLU A 35 13.78 -31.50 17.61
CA GLU A 35 14.56 -32.69 17.91
C GLU A 35 16.04 -32.46 17.60
N CYS A 36 16.89 -32.65 18.60
CA CYS A 36 18.33 -32.61 18.38
C CYS A 36 18.80 -33.94 17.78
N GLU A 37 19.01 -33.95 16.47
CA GLU A 37 19.45 -35.13 15.73
C GLU A 37 20.91 -35.48 16.06
N HIS A 38 21.09 -36.34 17.04
CA HIS A 38 22.31 -37.15 17.15
C HIS A 38 21.91 -38.59 17.41
N LYS A 39 22.30 -39.50 16.50
CA LYS A 39 22.26 -40.94 16.76
C LYS A 39 23.37 -41.25 17.75
N VAL A 40 23.18 -40.89 19.02
CA VAL A 40 24.08 -41.31 20.09
C VAL A 40 24.09 -42.84 20.04
N PRO A 41 25.22 -43.51 19.79
CA PRO A 41 25.30 -44.95 19.95
C PRO A 41 24.80 -45.28 21.37
N THR A 42 23.99 -46.31 21.52
CA THR A 42 23.29 -46.71 22.75
C THR A 42 24.21 -47.06 23.95
N ARG A 43 25.50 -46.70 23.88
CA ARG A 43 26.53 -46.88 24.90
C ARG A 43 27.15 -45.59 25.45
N ASP A 44 26.86 -44.43 24.88
CA ASP A 44 27.42 -43.16 25.38
C ASP A 44 26.43 -42.40 26.28
N SER A 45 26.86 -42.06 27.49
CA SER A 45 26.12 -41.17 28.38
C SER A 45 26.31 -39.72 27.92
N ILE A 46 25.23 -39.06 27.53
CA ILE A 46 25.20 -37.60 27.33
C ILE A 46 25.67 -36.95 28.64
N ILE A 47 26.79 -36.22 28.60
CA ILE A 47 27.35 -35.53 29.76
C ILE A 47 26.56 -34.24 29.99
N MET A 48 26.37 -33.46 28.92
CA MET A 48 25.66 -32.20 28.95
C MET A 48 24.98 -31.96 27.61
N ILE A 49 23.77 -31.38 27.65
CA ILE A 49 23.07 -30.86 26.48
C ILE A 49 22.68 -29.42 26.73
N THR A 50 22.93 -28.57 25.75
CA THR A 50 22.65 -27.13 25.78
C THR A 50 21.90 -26.70 24.54
N TRP A 51 20.74 -26.07 24.73
CA TRP A 51 20.05 -25.33 23.69
C TRP A 51 20.40 -23.85 23.81
N LYS A 52 20.88 -23.27 22.71
CA LYS A 52 21.11 -21.84 22.54
C LYS A 52 20.06 -21.30 21.59
N VAL A 53 19.19 -20.44 22.09
CA VAL A 53 18.14 -19.78 21.30
C VAL A 53 18.56 -18.35 21.06
N ARG A 54 18.63 -17.93 19.80
CA ARG A 54 18.85 -16.53 19.44
C ARG A 54 17.49 -15.87 19.28
N ARG A 55 17.15 -14.94 20.18
CA ARG A 55 15.91 -14.16 20.09
C ARG A 55 16.08 -13.00 19.10
N LEU A 56 14.95 -12.45 18.67
CA LEU A 56 14.88 -11.36 17.70
C LEU A 56 15.49 -10.04 18.21
N ASP A 57 15.58 -9.85 19.53
CA ASP A 57 16.24 -8.71 20.18
C ASP A 57 17.77 -8.92 20.33
N ASN A 58 18.31 -9.95 19.67
CA ASN A 58 19.69 -10.39 19.77
C ASN A 58 20.11 -10.85 21.18
N THR A 59 19.14 -11.05 22.09
CA THR A 59 19.41 -11.72 23.36
C THR A 59 19.48 -13.22 23.16
N HIS A 60 20.32 -13.85 23.97
CA HIS A 60 20.48 -15.29 23.94
C HIS A 60 19.77 -15.93 25.12
N CYS A 61 18.96 -16.93 24.80
CA CYS A 61 18.42 -17.84 25.78
C CYS A 61 19.21 -19.14 25.79
N TYR A 62 19.40 -19.68 26.99
CA TYR A 62 20.11 -20.92 27.22
C TYR A 62 19.22 -21.85 28.05
N TYR A 63 19.08 -23.06 27.56
CA TYR A 63 18.59 -24.17 28.35
C TYR A 63 19.70 -25.21 28.41
N SER A 64 20.12 -25.64 29.60
CA SER A 64 21.13 -26.69 29.74
C SER A 64 20.74 -27.74 30.78
N LYS A 65 21.12 -28.99 30.49
CA LYS A 65 20.96 -30.13 31.39
C LYS A 65 22.27 -30.91 31.45
N ALA A 66 22.80 -31.11 32.65
CA ALA A 66 23.93 -31.98 32.94
C ALA A 66 23.59 -32.83 34.16
N GLU A 67 23.52 -34.15 33.99
CA GLU A 67 23.07 -35.09 35.02
C GLU A 67 21.74 -34.65 35.68
N ASN A 68 21.77 -34.29 36.97
CA ASN A 68 20.62 -33.83 37.76
C ASN A 68 20.49 -32.29 37.85
N LYS A 69 21.40 -31.54 37.22
CA LYS A 69 21.35 -30.07 37.21
C LYS A 69 20.69 -29.59 35.92
N LYS A 70 19.67 -28.76 36.09
CA LYS A 70 18.95 -28.09 35.02
C LYS A 70 19.10 -26.58 35.21
N PHE A 71 19.39 -25.88 34.13
CA PHE A 71 19.39 -24.42 34.10
C PHE A 71 18.58 -23.94 32.88
N SER A 72 17.74 -22.94 33.07
CA SER A 72 17.08 -22.25 31.97
C SER A 72 16.81 -20.80 32.34
N ASN A 73 17.08 -19.90 31.40
CA ASN A 73 16.63 -18.51 31.44
C ASN A 73 15.59 -18.22 30.33
N CYS A 74 14.96 -19.28 29.81
CA CYS A 74 13.94 -19.20 28.77
C CYS A 74 12.55 -19.04 29.34
N SER A 75 11.62 -18.67 28.47
CA SER A 75 10.22 -18.51 28.85
C SER A 75 9.70 -19.81 29.46
N ASP A 76 8.81 -19.71 30.44
CA ASP A 76 8.15 -20.86 31.07
C ASP A 76 7.33 -21.71 30.08
N ARG A 77 7.08 -21.19 28.87
CA ARG A 77 6.49 -21.95 27.74
C ARG A 77 7.43 -23.00 27.14
N THR A 78 8.70 -23.03 27.56
CA THR A 78 9.69 -23.96 27.02
C THR A 78 9.92 -25.12 27.97
N GLU A 79 9.79 -26.34 27.45
CA GLU A 79 10.06 -27.57 28.18
C GLU A 79 11.09 -28.40 27.44
N PHE A 80 11.93 -29.09 28.18
CA PHE A 80 12.94 -29.97 27.63
C PHE A 80 12.59 -31.42 27.96
N ASN A 81 12.60 -32.26 26.94
CA ASN A 81 12.33 -33.69 27.07
C ASN A 81 13.45 -34.49 26.39
N SER A 82 14.28 -35.13 27.21
CA SER A 82 15.42 -35.98 26.80
C SER A 82 16.47 -35.27 25.95
N THR A 83 16.25 -35.13 24.65
CA THR A 83 17.12 -34.41 23.70
C THR A 83 16.35 -33.35 22.90
N SER A 84 15.03 -33.25 23.11
CA SER A 84 14.13 -32.35 22.39
C SER A 84 13.79 -31.11 23.20
N LEU A 85 13.60 -29.98 22.52
CA LEU A 85 13.05 -28.76 23.08
C LEU A 85 11.63 -28.57 22.57
N ARG A 86 10.68 -28.45 23.50
CA ARG A 86 9.26 -28.17 23.24
C ARG A 86 8.95 -26.72 23.56
N ILE A 87 8.20 -26.07 22.68
CA ILE A 87 7.72 -24.70 22.85
C ILE A 87 6.20 -24.73 22.78
N TYR A 88 5.55 -24.52 23.92
CA TYR A 88 4.09 -24.49 24.01
C TYR A 88 3.54 -23.16 23.52
N ASN A 89 2.36 -23.21 22.88
CA ASN A 89 1.65 -22.04 22.37
C ASN A 89 2.57 -21.16 21.52
N ALA A 90 3.04 -21.70 20.39
CA ALA A 90 4.02 -21.07 19.53
C ALA A 90 3.53 -19.72 18.98
N THR A 91 4.41 -18.73 18.98
CA THR A 91 4.15 -17.36 18.54
C THR A 91 5.16 -16.94 17.49
N VAL A 92 4.86 -15.91 16.69
CA VAL A 92 5.79 -15.41 15.64
C VAL A 92 7.12 -14.92 16.24
N THR A 93 7.15 -14.57 17.53
CA THR A 93 8.41 -14.21 18.21
C THR A 93 9.33 -15.40 18.49
N ASP A 94 8.83 -16.62 18.38
CA ASP A 94 9.60 -17.85 18.54
C ASP A 94 10.35 -18.24 17.24
N ASP A 95 10.07 -17.55 16.12
CA ASP A 95 10.79 -17.71 14.84
C ASP A 95 12.29 -17.49 15.01
N GLY A 96 13.08 -18.36 14.40
CA GLY A 96 14.52 -18.18 14.34
C GLY A 96 15.30 -19.48 14.37
N THR A 97 16.60 -19.35 14.64
CA THR A 97 17.54 -20.47 14.67
C THR A 97 17.80 -20.90 16.11
N TYR A 98 17.60 -22.19 16.35
CA TYR A 98 17.86 -22.88 17.59
C TYR A 98 19.09 -23.76 17.41
N THR A 99 20.07 -23.60 18.28
CA THR A 99 21.29 -24.43 18.25
C THR A 99 21.25 -25.40 19.41
N CYS A 100 21.39 -26.69 19.14
CA CYS A 100 21.59 -27.71 20.14
C CYS A 100 23.06 -28.12 20.17
N GLU A 101 23.64 -28.21 21.37
CA GLU A 101 25.00 -28.67 21.61
C GLU A 101 24.96 -29.86 22.57
N ILE A 102 25.45 -31.01 22.13
CA ILE A 102 25.56 -32.24 22.92
C ILE A 102 27.02 -32.51 23.20
N VAL A 103 27.37 -32.68 24.48
CA VAL A 103 28.71 -33.06 24.93
C VAL A 103 28.69 -34.51 25.38
N THR A 104 29.55 -35.33 24.78
CA THR A 104 29.80 -36.72 25.14
C THR A 104 31.29 -36.95 25.41
N ALA A 105 31.68 -38.17 25.77
CA ALA A 105 33.10 -38.53 25.90
C ALA A 105 33.86 -38.49 24.56
N GLU A 106 33.15 -38.65 23.44
CA GLU A 106 33.75 -38.65 22.09
C GLU A 106 33.96 -37.25 21.52
N GLY A 107 33.23 -36.25 22.02
CA GLY A 107 33.35 -34.88 21.54
C GLY A 107 32.11 -34.02 21.79
N THR A 108 32.06 -32.89 21.09
CA THR A 108 30.92 -31.97 21.11
C THR A 108 30.26 -31.96 19.73
N PHE A 109 28.95 -32.18 19.71
CA PHE A 109 28.12 -32.18 18.51
C PHE A 109 27.20 -30.97 18.52
N ILE A 110 27.10 -30.29 17.38
CA ILE A 110 26.33 -29.05 17.24
C ILE A 110 25.35 -29.19 16.06
N ASN A 111 24.07 -28.99 16.34
CA ASN A 111 22.99 -29.02 15.35
C ASN A 111 22.27 -27.68 15.34
N GLN A 112 21.86 -27.22 14.16
CA GLN A 112 21.05 -26.00 14.01
C GLN A 112 19.68 -26.35 13.42
N ILE A 113 18.64 -25.77 14.01
CA ILE A 113 17.25 -26.00 13.63
C ILE A 113 16.59 -24.65 13.40
N SER A 114 16.01 -24.47 12.22
CA SER A 114 15.22 -23.29 11.89
C SER A 114 13.75 -23.54 12.23
N LEU A 115 13.19 -22.77 13.15
CA LEU A 115 11.78 -22.78 13.48
C LEU A 115 11.06 -21.66 12.73
N GLN A 116 9.97 -22.00 12.04
CA GLN A 116 9.05 -21.04 11.42
C GLN A 116 7.62 -21.29 11.92
N VAL A 117 7.04 -20.30 12.58
CA VAL A 117 5.68 -20.33 13.10
C VAL A 117 4.73 -19.78 12.05
N LEU A 118 3.87 -20.64 11.53
CA LEU A 118 2.93 -20.33 10.47
C LEU A 118 1.69 -19.61 11.01
N VAL A 119 1.30 -18.52 10.36
CA VAL A 119 0.04 -17.81 10.61
C VAL A 119 -0.71 -17.72 9.31
N GLU A 120 -1.92 -18.28 9.27
CA GLU A 120 -2.76 -18.24 8.08
C GLU A 120 -3.24 -16.79 7.82
N PRO A 121 -3.00 -16.23 6.63
CA PRO A 121 -3.46 -14.89 6.29
C PRO A 121 -4.95 -14.87 5.94
N SER A 122 -5.67 -13.83 6.38
CA SER A 122 -7.01 -13.55 5.89
C SER A 122 -6.95 -12.79 4.57
N VAL A 123 -7.58 -13.29 3.52
CA VAL A 123 -7.52 -12.66 2.18
C VAL A 123 -8.79 -11.85 1.90
N THR A 124 -8.62 -10.63 1.41
CA THR A 124 -9.72 -9.76 0.97
C THR A 124 -9.41 -9.16 -0.39
N LEU A 125 -10.39 -9.15 -1.30
CA LEU A 125 -10.30 -8.50 -2.61
C LEU A 125 -11.45 -7.51 -2.77
N LEU A 126 -11.13 -6.22 -2.92
CA LEU A 126 -12.10 -5.13 -2.98
C LEU A 126 -11.67 -4.08 -4.03
N LEU A 127 -12.60 -3.23 -4.46
CA LEU A 127 -12.24 -2.00 -5.18
C LEU A 127 -11.89 -0.93 -4.17
N ASN A 128 -10.73 -0.27 -4.33
CA ASN A 128 -10.36 0.86 -3.48
C ASN A 128 -11.20 2.11 -3.82
N LYS A 129 -10.96 3.23 -3.14
CA LYS A 129 -11.71 4.49 -3.34
C LYS A 129 -11.63 5.05 -4.76
N LEU A 130 -10.61 4.66 -5.52
CA LEU A 130 -10.40 5.06 -6.91
C LEU A 130 -10.99 4.05 -7.91
N GLY A 131 -11.68 3.00 -7.43
CA GLY A 131 -12.23 1.94 -8.28
C GLY A 131 -11.16 0.95 -8.78
N VAL A 132 -9.98 0.91 -8.16
CA VAL A 132 -8.88 0.01 -8.54
C VAL A 132 -8.96 -1.27 -7.69
N PRO A 133 -8.91 -2.47 -8.29
CA PRO A 133 -8.81 -3.73 -7.57
C PRO A 133 -7.62 -3.77 -6.61
N GLU A 134 -7.89 -4.11 -5.36
CA GLU A 134 -6.92 -4.19 -4.28
C GLU A 134 -7.12 -5.50 -3.52
N CYS A 135 -6.10 -6.36 -3.60
CA CYS A 135 -6.03 -7.64 -2.92
C CYS A 135 -5.13 -7.49 -1.69
N ARG A 136 -5.62 -7.89 -0.52
CA ARG A 136 -4.88 -7.84 0.73
C ARG A 136 -4.87 -9.21 1.39
N ALA A 137 -3.68 -9.73 1.68
CA ALA A 137 -3.46 -10.87 2.55
C ALA A 137 -3.03 -10.34 3.92
N HIS A 138 -3.93 -10.39 4.90
CA HIS A 138 -3.75 -9.80 6.24
C HIS A 138 -3.16 -10.82 7.21
N GLY A 139 -2.10 -10.42 7.89
CA GLY A 139 -1.59 -11.10 9.08
C GLY A 139 -0.95 -12.48 8.87
N GLY A 140 -0.38 -12.75 7.69
CA GLY A 140 0.31 -14.01 7.41
C GLY A 140 1.71 -14.10 8.02
N ASN A 141 2.17 -15.29 8.36
CA ASN A 141 3.59 -15.56 8.59
C ASN A 141 3.94 -16.91 7.96
N PRO A 142 4.88 -16.99 7.00
CA PRO A 142 5.57 -15.86 6.36
C PRO A 142 4.63 -14.94 5.56
N ALA A 143 5.16 -13.87 4.96
CA ALA A 143 4.39 -13.06 4.04
C ALA A 143 3.84 -13.91 2.87
N ALA A 144 2.56 -13.75 2.57
CA ALA A 144 1.92 -14.46 1.45
C ALA A 144 2.46 -13.97 0.11
N ASN A 145 2.60 -14.89 -0.85
CA ASN A 145 2.94 -14.52 -2.22
C ASN A 145 1.67 -14.24 -3.01
N MET A 146 1.62 -13.12 -3.74
CA MET A 146 0.43 -12.69 -4.48
C MET A 146 0.74 -12.31 -5.91
N TRP A 147 -0.16 -12.65 -6.81
CA TRP A 147 0.01 -12.52 -8.26
C TRP A 147 -1.36 -12.43 -8.93
N TRP A 148 -1.40 -11.92 -10.16
CA TRP A 148 -2.65 -11.65 -10.87
C TRP A 148 -2.68 -12.41 -12.21
N THR A 149 -3.85 -12.87 -12.65
CA THR A 149 -3.99 -13.66 -13.88
C THR A 149 -3.64 -12.93 -15.19
N ALA A 150 -3.43 -11.60 -15.18
CA ALA A 150 -3.23 -10.82 -16.39
C ALA A 150 -2.15 -9.72 -16.23
N GLU A 151 -0.96 -10.05 -15.73
CA GLU A 151 0.12 -9.06 -15.51
C GLU A 151 0.49 -8.25 -16.77
N ALA A 152 0.33 -8.82 -17.97
CA ALA A 152 0.67 -8.17 -19.25
C ALA A 152 -0.29 -7.04 -19.69
N VAL A 153 -1.46 -6.92 -19.05
CA VAL A 153 -2.55 -6.00 -19.48
C VAL A 153 -2.83 -4.89 -18.44
N GLY A 154 -1.92 -4.73 -17.49
CA GLY A 154 -2.05 -3.76 -16.42
C GLY A 154 -0.72 -3.47 -15.72
N SER A 155 -0.75 -2.60 -14.73
CA SER A 155 0.38 -2.38 -13.82
C SER A 155 0.03 -2.89 -12.42
N ILE A 156 1.00 -3.55 -11.79
CA ILE A 156 0.88 -4.11 -10.45
C ILE A 156 1.74 -3.27 -9.50
N SER A 157 1.15 -2.89 -8.38
CA SER A 157 1.90 -2.32 -7.26
C SER A 157 1.65 -3.18 -6.04
N THR A 158 2.73 -3.71 -5.46
CA THR A 158 2.66 -4.58 -4.28
C THR A 158 3.48 -3.97 -3.16
N ASN A 159 2.89 -3.90 -1.97
CA ASN A 159 3.51 -3.43 -0.76
C ASN A 159 3.39 -4.50 0.34
N THR A 160 4.48 -4.73 1.05
CA THR A 160 4.53 -5.66 2.18
C THR A 160 4.87 -4.87 3.43
N ALA A 161 4.00 -4.97 4.44
CA ALA A 161 4.15 -4.28 5.71
C ALA A 161 4.11 -5.27 6.86
N MET A 162 5.00 -5.07 7.84
CA MET A 162 4.99 -5.82 9.09
C MET A 162 4.02 -5.17 10.07
N GLN A 163 3.17 -5.98 10.70
CA GLN A 163 2.19 -5.55 11.67
C GLN A 163 2.78 -5.51 13.09
N PRO A 164 2.13 -4.83 14.06
CA PRO A 164 2.59 -4.79 15.44
C PRO A 164 2.73 -6.17 16.11
N ASP A 165 1.90 -7.13 15.72
CA ASP A 165 1.95 -8.53 16.19
C ASP A 165 3.03 -9.36 15.48
N ARG A 166 3.88 -8.70 14.68
CA ARG A 166 4.95 -9.29 13.85
C ARG A 166 4.48 -10.18 12.72
N SER A 167 3.18 -10.22 12.44
CA SER A 167 2.68 -10.82 11.21
C SER A 167 2.90 -9.90 10.01
N TRP A 168 2.75 -10.42 8.81
CA TRP A 168 2.93 -9.69 7.55
C TRP A 168 1.59 -9.43 6.89
N THR A 169 1.43 -8.23 6.35
CA THR A 169 0.32 -7.89 5.47
C THR A 169 0.85 -7.50 4.11
N VAL A 170 0.37 -8.20 3.09
CA VAL A 170 0.73 -7.92 1.70
C VAL A 170 -0.48 -7.30 1.02
N THR A 171 -0.29 -6.13 0.42
CA THR A 171 -1.32 -5.40 -0.33
C THR A 171 -0.85 -5.27 -1.77
N SER A 172 -1.63 -5.78 -2.72
CA SER A 172 -1.37 -5.64 -4.15
C SER A 172 -2.54 -4.96 -4.83
N THR A 173 -2.25 -3.92 -5.59
CA THR A 173 -3.23 -3.21 -6.43
C THR A 173 -2.96 -3.49 -7.89
N TYR A 174 -4.02 -3.72 -8.66
CA TYR A 174 -3.95 -3.99 -10.09
C TYR A 174 -4.62 -2.84 -10.86
N THR A 175 -3.82 -2.04 -11.58
CA THR A 175 -4.33 -0.96 -12.42
C THR A 175 -4.42 -1.43 -13.86
N VAL A 176 -5.64 -1.47 -14.39
CA VAL A 176 -5.91 -1.94 -15.75
C VAL A 176 -5.49 -0.88 -16.77
N THR A 177 -4.76 -1.26 -17.81
CA THR A 177 -4.39 -0.34 -18.92
C THR A 177 -5.26 -0.54 -20.17
N SER A 178 -5.99 -1.64 -20.27
CA SER A 178 -6.87 -1.96 -21.41
C SER A 178 -8.34 -2.02 -21.02
N ASN A 179 -9.20 -1.35 -21.80
CA ASN A 179 -10.65 -1.35 -21.60
C ASN A 179 -11.32 -2.73 -21.83
N ASN A 180 -10.59 -3.72 -22.34
CA ASN A 180 -11.10 -5.06 -22.62
C ASN A 180 -11.12 -5.97 -21.39
N VAL A 181 -10.45 -5.59 -20.30
CA VAL A 181 -10.40 -6.38 -19.07
C VAL A 181 -11.56 -5.99 -18.17
N THR A 182 -12.54 -6.88 -18.05
CA THR A 182 -13.76 -6.68 -17.24
C THR A 182 -13.72 -7.41 -15.90
N GLN A 183 -12.80 -8.36 -15.74
CA GLN A 183 -12.61 -9.15 -14.52
C GLN A 183 -11.12 -9.45 -14.32
N VAL A 184 -10.68 -9.39 -13.06
CA VAL A 184 -9.34 -9.78 -12.65
C VAL A 184 -9.40 -10.76 -11.49
N THR A 185 -8.41 -11.65 -11.42
CA THR A 185 -8.28 -12.64 -10.35
C THR A 185 -6.94 -12.46 -9.65
N CYS A 186 -6.99 -12.28 -8.34
CA CYS A 186 -5.85 -12.32 -7.44
C CYS A 186 -5.65 -13.78 -6.97
N LEU A 187 -4.43 -14.30 -7.14
CA LEU A 187 -4.00 -15.57 -6.59
C LEU A 187 -3.13 -15.31 -5.36
N VAL A 188 -3.43 -15.98 -4.26
CA VAL A 188 -2.69 -15.87 -3.00
C VAL A 188 -2.15 -17.24 -2.61
N SER A 189 -0.82 -17.35 -2.49
CA SER A 189 -0.11 -18.56 -2.07
C SER A 189 0.51 -18.36 -0.70
N HIS A 190 0.31 -19.34 0.19
CA HIS A 190 0.85 -19.35 1.54
C HIS A 190 1.07 -20.81 2.01
N PRO A 191 2.08 -21.12 2.84
CA PRO A 191 2.34 -22.49 3.31
C PRO A 191 1.19 -23.16 4.08
N THR A 192 0.27 -22.38 4.65
CA THR A 192 -0.93 -22.90 5.34
C THR A 192 -2.05 -23.29 4.38
N PHE A 193 -1.96 -22.89 3.10
CA PHE A 193 -2.93 -23.27 2.09
C PHE A 193 -2.46 -24.50 1.33
N ALA A 194 -3.34 -25.49 1.18
CA ALA A 194 -3.04 -26.66 0.35
C ALA A 194 -2.84 -26.30 -1.14
N GLN A 195 -3.54 -25.26 -1.61
CA GLN A 195 -3.44 -24.71 -2.96
C GLN A 195 -3.63 -23.19 -2.91
N PRO A 196 -3.13 -22.42 -3.89
CA PRO A 196 -3.34 -20.99 -3.95
C PRO A 196 -4.84 -20.64 -3.97
N GLN A 197 -5.24 -19.67 -3.15
CA GLN A 197 -6.60 -19.15 -3.11
C GLN A 197 -6.82 -18.17 -4.27
N ASN A 198 -7.95 -18.30 -4.96
CA ASN A 198 -8.30 -17.46 -6.11
C ASN A 198 -9.48 -16.56 -5.75
N HIS A 199 -9.27 -15.25 -5.85
CA HIS A 199 -10.30 -14.25 -5.62
C HIS A 199 -10.50 -13.41 -6.88
N SER A 200 -11.71 -13.35 -7.40
CA SER A 200 -12.03 -12.60 -8.63
C SER A 200 -12.94 -11.41 -8.35
N ILE A 201 -12.72 -10.30 -9.06
CA ILE A 201 -13.57 -9.10 -8.97
C ILE A 201 -13.80 -8.51 -10.36
N SER A 202 -15.01 -8.01 -10.59
CA SER A 202 -15.36 -7.29 -11.81
C SER A 202 -14.96 -5.83 -11.71
N ILE A 203 -14.32 -5.31 -12.75
CA ILE A 203 -13.86 -3.93 -12.84
C ILE A 203 -14.94 -3.11 -13.54
N PRO A 204 -15.42 -2.00 -12.95
CA PRO A 204 -16.34 -1.12 -13.65
C PRO A 204 -15.63 -0.48 -14.84
N PRO A 205 -16.30 -0.34 -16.01
CA PRO A 205 -15.68 0.29 -17.17
C PRO A 205 -15.24 1.71 -16.82
N ASN A 206 -14.04 2.09 -17.28
CA ASN A 206 -13.49 3.42 -17.03
C ASN A 206 -14.45 4.46 -17.61
N LYS A 207 -15.15 5.19 -16.74
CA LYS A 207 -16.14 6.20 -17.14
C LYS A 207 -15.48 7.52 -17.55
N GLY A 208 -14.18 7.71 -17.25
CA GLY A 208 -13.46 8.97 -17.39
C GLY A 208 -13.49 9.60 -18.78
N ASP A 209 -13.46 8.79 -19.84
CA ASP A 209 -13.36 9.31 -21.21
C ASP A 209 -14.71 9.83 -21.74
N LYS A 210 -15.83 9.31 -21.23
CA LYS A 210 -17.17 9.64 -21.76
C LYS A 210 -17.70 10.98 -21.24
N TYR A 211 -17.37 11.36 -20.00
CA TYR A 211 -17.87 12.60 -19.40
C TYR A 211 -17.12 13.85 -19.92
N LEU A 212 -15.83 13.73 -20.26
CA LEU A 212 -15.08 14.83 -20.87
C LEU A 212 -15.60 15.14 -22.27
N LEU A 213 -15.84 14.13 -23.12
CA LEU A 213 -16.37 14.36 -24.47
C LEU A 213 -17.79 14.96 -24.45
N LEU A 214 -18.67 14.52 -23.54
CA LEU A 214 -20.05 15.01 -23.47
C LEU A 214 -20.14 16.46 -22.96
N SER A 215 -19.20 16.89 -22.10
CA SER A 215 -19.14 18.26 -21.58
C SER A 215 -18.63 19.29 -22.61
N MET A 216 -17.87 18.86 -23.63
CA MET A 216 -17.32 19.75 -24.66
C MET A 216 -18.37 20.16 -25.70
N ILE A 217 -19.41 19.35 -25.89
CA ILE A 217 -20.49 19.58 -26.87
C ILE A 217 -21.28 20.88 -26.56
N PRO A 218 -21.85 21.08 -25.36
CA PRO A 218 -22.60 22.31 -25.07
C PRO A 218 -21.72 23.57 -25.10
N LEU A 219 -20.45 23.46 -24.68
CA LEU A 219 -19.50 24.58 -24.72
C LEU A 219 -19.15 24.96 -26.17
N ALA A 220 -18.93 23.98 -27.05
CA ALA A 220 -18.68 24.22 -28.46
C ALA A 220 -19.88 24.86 -29.17
N PHE A 221 -21.11 24.40 -28.88
CA PHE A 221 -22.33 25.01 -29.42
C PHE A 221 -22.49 26.46 -28.98
N LEU A 222 -22.23 26.80 -27.72
CA LEU A 222 -22.27 28.18 -27.23
C LEU A 222 -21.27 29.08 -27.96
N VAL A 223 -20.04 28.60 -28.18
CA VAL A 223 -19.02 29.35 -28.93
C VAL A 223 -19.46 29.57 -30.38
N ILE A 224 -20.03 28.55 -31.02
CA ILE A 224 -20.55 28.66 -32.40
C ILE A 224 -21.68 29.70 -32.49
N LEU A 225 -22.62 29.72 -31.52
CA LEU A 225 -23.70 30.71 -31.49
C LEU A 225 -23.18 32.14 -31.33
N ILE A 226 -22.15 32.35 -30.50
CA ILE A 226 -21.49 33.65 -30.35
C ILE A 226 -20.84 34.09 -31.67
N ILE A 227 -20.15 33.19 -32.37
CA ILE A 227 -19.52 33.47 -33.67
C ILE A 227 -20.58 33.83 -34.72
N ILE A 228 -21.69 33.08 -34.79
CA ILE A 228 -22.78 33.35 -35.73
C ILE A 228 -23.42 34.71 -35.41
N GLY A 229 -23.70 35.00 -34.14
CA GLY A 229 -24.24 36.29 -33.72
C GLY A 229 -23.35 37.47 -34.12
N PHE A 230 -22.03 37.30 -33.97
CA PHE A 230 -21.04 38.30 -34.37
C PHE A 230 -20.99 38.51 -35.89
N LEU A 231 -21.04 37.42 -36.68
CA LEU A 231 -21.12 37.49 -38.15
C LEU A 231 -22.43 38.15 -38.64
N LEU A 232 -23.55 37.85 -37.99
CA LEU A 232 -24.84 38.49 -38.29
C LEU A 232 -24.83 39.98 -37.93
N PHE A 233 -24.23 40.34 -36.80
CA PHE A 233 -24.05 41.74 -36.41
C PHE A 233 -23.18 42.52 -37.43
N TRP A 234 -22.10 41.91 -37.91
CA TRP A 234 -21.24 42.50 -38.94
C TRP A 234 -21.91 42.61 -40.32
N THR A 235 -22.71 41.61 -40.72
CA THR A 235 -23.47 41.63 -42.00
C THR A 235 -24.70 42.54 -41.95
N MET A 236 -25.26 42.84 -40.78
CA MET A 236 -26.28 43.88 -40.56
C MET A 236 -25.66 45.29 -40.48
N SER A 237 -24.36 45.40 -40.20
CA SER A 237 -23.64 46.69 -40.10
C SER A 237 -23.41 47.49 -41.40
N PRO A 238 -23.66 47.04 -42.66
CA PRO A 238 -23.68 47.95 -43.79
C PRO A 238 -24.89 48.90 -43.76
N ARG A 239 -25.98 48.53 -43.06
CA ARG A 239 -27.14 49.41 -42.82
C ARG A 239 -27.01 50.29 -41.57
N PHE A 240 -26.18 49.91 -40.60
CA PHE A 240 -25.90 50.74 -39.41
C PHE A 240 -24.71 51.71 -39.62
N ARG A 241 -23.72 51.36 -40.47
CA ARG A 241 -22.64 52.27 -40.91
C ARG A 241 -23.17 53.51 -41.63
N THR A 242 -24.33 53.42 -42.28
CA THR A 242 -25.02 54.55 -42.91
C THR A 242 -25.83 55.42 -41.93
N CYS A 243 -26.03 54.98 -40.68
CA CYS A 243 -26.64 55.79 -39.62
C CYS A 243 -25.58 56.48 -38.73
N LEU A 244 -24.49 55.79 -38.35
CA LEU A 244 -23.44 56.41 -37.52
C LEU A 244 -22.65 57.52 -38.28
N SER A 245 -22.57 57.45 -39.61
CA SER A 245 -21.97 58.52 -40.43
C SER A 245 -22.88 59.74 -40.61
N LYS A 246 -24.18 59.65 -40.31
CA LYS A 246 -25.10 60.80 -40.44
C LYS A 246 -25.01 61.75 -39.25
N GLU A 247 -24.58 61.26 -38.09
CA GLU A 247 -24.50 62.07 -36.88
C GLU A 247 -23.23 62.94 -36.80
N ILE A 248 -22.17 62.62 -37.55
CA ILE A 248 -20.94 63.43 -37.60
C ILE A 248 -21.06 64.65 -38.55
N LYS A 249 -22.04 64.69 -39.47
CA LYS A 249 -22.14 65.75 -40.49
C LYS A 249 -23.07 66.92 -40.14
N ASN A 250 -23.78 66.90 -39.01
CA ASN A 250 -24.78 67.91 -38.67
C ASN A 250 -24.33 68.92 -37.60
N THR A 251 -23.06 68.96 -37.23
CA THR A 251 -22.51 70.01 -36.36
C THR A 251 -21.48 70.86 -37.12
N THR A 252 -21.94 71.54 -38.17
CA THR A 252 -21.35 72.78 -38.70
C THR A 252 -22.54 73.63 -39.17
N VAL A 253 -22.83 74.79 -38.56
CA VAL A 253 -22.44 76.15 -39.02
C VAL A 253 -23.00 77.14 -37.96
N THR A 254 -22.17 77.90 -37.20
CA THR A 254 -21.74 79.33 -37.39
C THR A 254 -22.84 80.34 -36.96
N GLN A 255 -22.69 81.44 -36.20
CA GLN A 255 -21.69 82.20 -35.42
C GLN A 255 -22.51 83.20 -34.57
N GLN A 256 -22.05 83.64 -33.39
CA GLN A 256 -22.12 85.07 -33.01
C GLN A 256 -21.10 85.38 -31.91
N ASP A 257 -20.35 86.42 -32.21
CA ASP A 257 -19.36 87.20 -31.48
C ASP A 257 -19.87 87.84 -30.16
N ASN A 258 -19.17 87.64 -29.04
CA ASN A 258 -18.53 88.69 -28.21
C ASN A 258 -18.22 88.24 -26.77
N ASN A 259 -16.93 88.34 -26.47
CA ASN A 259 -16.23 88.72 -25.24
C ASN A 259 -16.78 88.45 -23.81
N ASP A 260 -15.83 87.98 -23.01
CA ASP A 260 -15.53 88.31 -21.60
C ASP A 260 -15.90 87.35 -20.45
N GLN A 261 -14.80 87.02 -19.74
CA GLN A 261 -14.64 86.77 -18.32
C GLN A 261 -15.55 85.77 -17.54
N ASN A 262 -14.83 84.75 -17.06
CA ASN A 262 -14.79 84.32 -15.65
C ASN A 262 -15.91 83.40 -15.13
N LYS A 263 -15.43 82.32 -14.50
CA LYS A 263 -15.94 81.71 -13.27
C LYS A 263 -17.20 80.84 -13.29
N GLU A 264 -16.93 79.63 -12.78
CA GLU A 264 -17.65 78.98 -11.68
C GLU A 264 -18.90 78.17 -12.02
N ASP A 265 -18.99 77.06 -11.27
CA ASP A 265 -19.95 75.98 -11.31
C ASP A 265 -21.43 76.43 -11.34
N VAL A 266 -22.33 75.52 -11.73
CA VAL A 266 -23.64 75.25 -11.08
C VAL A 266 -24.45 74.24 -11.92
N GLU A 267 -24.74 73.08 -11.33
CA GLU A 267 -25.80 72.15 -11.78
C GLU A 267 -27.18 72.82 -11.76
N PRO A 268 -28.14 72.34 -12.59
CA PRO A 268 -29.50 72.33 -12.07
C PRO A 268 -30.31 71.05 -12.33
N TYR A 269 -30.67 70.44 -11.20
CA TYR A 269 -32.00 70.03 -10.72
C TYR A 269 -32.95 69.16 -11.57
N ALA A 270 -33.43 68.13 -10.87
CA ALA A 270 -34.37 67.08 -11.23
C ALA A 270 -35.79 67.53 -11.63
N CYS A 271 -36.52 66.62 -12.27
CA CYS A 271 -37.97 66.54 -12.11
C CYS A 271 -38.41 65.07 -12.01
N TYR A 272 -38.89 64.69 -10.82
CA TYR A 272 -39.52 63.42 -10.50
C TYR A 272 -41.03 63.55 -10.60
N THR A 273 -41.70 62.51 -11.09
CA THR A 273 -43.10 62.26 -10.73
C THR A 273 -43.25 60.81 -10.32
N GLN A 274 -43.41 60.58 -9.01
CA GLN A 274 -43.75 59.30 -8.41
C GLN A 274 -45.27 59.27 -8.20
N ARG A 275 -45.94 58.27 -8.78
CA ARG A 275 -47.38 58.07 -8.59
C ARG A 275 -47.59 57.30 -7.29
N ILE A 276 -48.23 57.94 -6.31
CA ILE A 276 -48.67 57.33 -5.05
C ILE A 276 -50.20 57.22 -5.08
N ASN A 277 -50.72 56.08 -4.57
CA ASN A 277 -51.85 55.97 -3.64
C ASN A 277 -51.96 54.46 -3.29
N THR A 278 -51.46 54.00 -2.14
CA THR A 278 -52.12 53.88 -0.81
C THR A 278 -53.42 53.07 -0.89
N ILE A 279 -53.60 51.99 -0.10
CA ILE A 279 -54.14 52.07 1.26
C ILE A 279 -53.87 50.75 2.02
N TYR A 280 -53.26 50.93 3.21
CA TYR A 280 -53.25 50.24 4.52
C TYR A 280 -53.45 48.71 4.65
N ASN A 281 -52.79 47.91 5.51
CA ASN A 281 -51.99 47.98 6.77
C ASN A 281 -52.67 47.08 7.84
N SER A 282 -51.89 46.69 8.86
CA SER A 282 -52.26 45.96 10.11
C SER A 282 -51.92 44.45 10.05
N VAL A 283 -51.23 43.81 11.00
CA VAL A 283 -50.93 44.08 12.43
C VAL A 283 -49.61 43.39 12.84
N SER A 284 -49.03 43.93 13.90
CA SER A 284 -47.79 43.71 14.66
C SER A 284 -47.36 42.29 15.11
N GLU A 285 -46.03 42.17 15.22
CA GLU A 285 -45.17 41.51 16.22
C GLU A 285 -45.83 40.61 17.30
N ILE A 286 -45.32 39.37 17.40
CA ILE A 286 -44.54 38.84 18.54
C ILE A 286 -43.39 38.00 17.97
#